data_AF-A0A1F2F3M4-F1
#
_entry.id   AF-A0A1F2F3M4-F1
#
_cell.length_a   1.000
_cell.length_b   1.000
_cell.length_c   1.000
_cell.angle_alpha   90.00
_cell.angle_beta   90.00
_cell.angle_gamma   90.00
#
_symmetry.space_group_name_H-M   'P 1'
#
loop_
_entity.id
_entity.type
_entity.pdbx_description
1 polymer ?
#
loop_
_entity_poly.entity_id
_entity_poly.type
_entity_poly.pdbx_seq_one_letter_code
_entity_poly.pdbx_strand_id
1 'polypeptide(L)'
;MAPGSSERRPARRDVIPVPVLDHGKFDTDYVAQVSYVHVPTGFRVDSDNADELRSCLSICKIFIADHVYRKGTDAHRDLATEMLQTSSDGITTQLYSAYPDSMDEVAERYGLEHTTGGRTWGKSTTTMHDVATFLAAKVEAGDFDDPVLAALASPASIAADGYAQDFGTDVLPGVIGTKWGWADKRNTMNASASYGKDFAVALNVLGDAATATDVAEELFTPVPRGDFVVEDDRLVPASAEHRQTAAASADDPSASVGDWVAGALLVLTAGGIVWTLRGRKR
;
A
#
# COMPACT_ATOMS: atom_id res chain seq x y z
N MET A 1 -16.81 9.58 -36.09
CA MET A 1 -17.45 9.76 -34.77
C MET A 1 -16.39 9.45 -33.74
N ALA A 2 -15.94 10.44 -32.98
CA ALA A 2 -14.99 10.23 -31.89
C ALA A 2 -15.73 9.58 -30.71
N PRO A 3 -15.20 8.52 -30.08
CA PRO A 3 -15.73 8.06 -28.81
C PRO A 3 -15.46 9.14 -27.76
N GLY A 4 -16.49 9.44 -26.97
CA GLY A 4 -16.49 10.54 -26.01
C GLY A 4 -15.41 10.37 -24.95
N SER A 5 -14.78 11.49 -24.62
CA SER A 5 -14.05 11.67 -23.36
C SER A 5 -14.97 11.28 -22.21
N SER A 6 -14.68 10.17 -21.52
CA SER A 6 -15.25 9.91 -20.21
C SER A 6 -14.75 11.01 -19.29
N GLU A 7 -15.61 11.99 -18.98
CA GLU A 7 -15.38 12.86 -17.84
C GLU A 7 -15.20 11.95 -16.61
N ARG A 8 -14.00 11.98 -16.03
CA ARG A 8 -13.72 11.34 -14.74
C ARG A 8 -14.82 11.75 -13.77
N ARG A 9 -15.66 10.81 -13.35
CA ARG A 9 -16.65 11.05 -12.29
C ARG A 9 -15.88 11.59 -11.08
N PRO A 10 -16.31 12.70 -10.46
CA PRO A 10 -15.65 13.16 -9.24
C PRO A 10 -15.71 12.03 -8.22
N ALA A 11 -14.54 11.55 -7.80
CA ALA A 11 -14.43 10.52 -6.77
C ALA A 11 -15.30 10.94 -5.58
N ARG A 12 -16.20 10.07 -5.13
CA ARG A 12 -16.97 10.31 -3.90
C ARG A 12 -15.98 10.23 -2.75
N ARG A 13 -15.38 11.37 -2.39
CA ARG A 13 -14.31 11.49 -1.38
C ARG A 13 -14.73 11.08 0.03
N ASP A 14 -16.03 10.90 0.23
CA ASP A 14 -16.66 10.50 1.50
C ASP A 14 -17.07 9.02 1.52
N VAL A 15 -16.55 8.22 0.58
CA VAL A 15 -16.76 6.76 0.52
C VAL A 15 -15.41 6.11 0.33
N ILE A 16 -15.15 5.01 1.05
CA ILE A 16 -13.93 4.20 0.93
C ILE A 16 -14.30 2.77 0.48
N PRO A 17 -13.36 2.02 -0.12
CA PRO A 17 -13.57 0.62 -0.42
C PRO A 17 -13.29 -0.20 0.83
N VAL A 18 -14.23 -1.05 1.23
CA VAL A 18 -14.04 -2.03 2.32
C VAL A 18 -13.99 -3.43 1.72
N PRO A 19 -13.00 -4.27 2.08
CA PRO A 19 -12.90 -5.64 1.60
C PRO A 19 -14.17 -6.47 1.87
N VAL A 20 -14.62 -7.21 0.86
CA VAL A 20 -15.64 -8.25 0.98
C VAL A 20 -14.91 -9.55 1.30
N LEU A 21 -15.06 -10.02 2.55
CA LEU A 21 -14.30 -11.16 3.07
C LEU A 21 -15.20 -12.36 3.36
N ASP A 22 -14.72 -13.55 3.00
CA ASP A 22 -15.22 -14.84 3.48
C ASP A 22 -14.24 -15.38 4.54
N HIS A 23 -14.75 -15.65 5.75
CA HIS A 23 -13.93 -16.13 6.88
C HIS A 23 -12.63 -15.33 7.12
N GLY A 24 -12.69 -13.99 7.00
CA GLY A 24 -11.56 -13.10 7.23
C GLY A 24 -10.55 -13.01 6.08
N LYS A 25 -10.86 -13.61 4.92
CA LYS A 25 -9.99 -13.64 3.74
C LYS A 25 -10.71 -13.19 2.49
N PHE A 26 -9.94 -12.77 1.49
CA PHE A 26 -10.48 -12.62 0.14
C PHE A 26 -10.84 -13.99 -0.44
N ASP A 27 -12.04 -14.13 -0.97
CA ASP A 27 -12.44 -15.28 -1.78
C ASP A 27 -12.00 -15.02 -3.23
N THR A 28 -10.76 -15.40 -3.54
CA THR A 28 -10.17 -15.17 -4.86
C THR A 28 -9.50 -16.41 -5.41
N ASP A 29 -9.69 -16.67 -6.70
CA ASP A 29 -8.86 -17.59 -7.45
C ASP A 29 -7.41 -17.09 -7.53
N TYR A 30 -6.47 -18.03 -7.69
CA TYR A 30 -5.04 -17.77 -7.78
C TYR A 30 -4.62 -16.79 -8.89
N VAL A 31 -5.49 -16.55 -9.87
CA VAL A 31 -5.27 -15.55 -10.92
C VAL A 31 -5.19 -14.13 -10.37
N ALA A 32 -5.88 -13.83 -9.26
CA ALA A 32 -5.81 -12.56 -8.56
C ALA A 32 -4.79 -12.64 -7.41
N GLN A 33 -4.04 -11.56 -7.25
CA GLN A 33 -3.20 -11.29 -6.09
C GLN A 33 -3.60 -9.90 -5.60
N VAL A 34 -4.06 -9.80 -4.35
CA VAL A 34 -4.58 -8.55 -3.79
C VAL A 34 -4.05 -8.32 -2.38
N SER A 35 -3.83 -7.06 -2.06
CA SER A 35 -3.53 -6.59 -0.72
C SER A 35 -4.27 -5.28 -0.45
N TYR A 36 -4.83 -5.15 0.75
CA TYR A 36 -5.50 -3.96 1.23
C TYR A 36 -5.02 -3.59 2.64
N VAL A 37 -4.79 -2.29 2.86
CA VAL A 37 -4.45 -1.73 4.16
C VAL A 37 -5.35 -0.54 4.45
N HIS A 38 -6.07 -0.55 5.58
CA HIS A 38 -6.71 0.64 6.15
C HIS A 38 -5.81 1.24 7.22
N VAL A 39 -5.16 2.34 6.84
CA VAL A 39 -4.04 2.96 7.55
C VAL A 39 -4.41 3.37 8.98
N PRO A 40 -5.53 4.09 9.25
CA PRO A 40 -5.85 4.54 10.61
C PRO A 40 -6.00 3.42 11.64
N THR A 41 -6.46 2.25 11.20
CA THR A 41 -6.69 1.09 12.09
C THR A 41 -5.55 0.08 12.09
N GLY A 42 -4.61 0.19 11.12
CA GLY A 42 -3.64 -0.86 10.81
C GLY A 42 -4.24 -2.15 10.24
N PHE A 43 -5.55 -2.20 9.98
CA PHE A 43 -6.23 -3.35 9.39
C PHE A 43 -5.61 -3.69 8.04
N ARG A 44 -5.24 -4.96 7.87
CA ARG A 44 -4.69 -5.49 6.63
C ARG A 44 -5.36 -6.81 6.29
N VAL A 45 -5.60 -7.01 5.00
CA VAL A 45 -6.00 -8.31 4.46
C VAL A 45 -5.33 -8.52 3.11
N ASP A 46 -4.90 -9.75 2.89
CA ASP A 46 -4.13 -10.21 1.75
C ASP A 46 -4.83 -11.43 1.15
N SER A 47 -4.72 -11.65 -0.17
CA SER A 47 -5.04 -12.95 -0.76
C SER A 47 -4.01 -14.00 -0.33
N ASP A 48 -4.36 -15.29 -0.38
CA ASP A 48 -3.46 -16.37 0.05
C ASP A 48 -2.13 -16.41 -0.73
N ASN A 49 -2.10 -15.85 -1.95
CA ASN A 49 -0.91 -15.74 -2.79
C ASN A 49 -0.30 -14.33 -2.79
N ALA A 50 -0.66 -13.45 -1.86
CA ALA A 50 -0.24 -12.03 -1.86
C ALA A 50 1.28 -11.84 -1.86
N ASP A 51 2.04 -12.75 -1.26
CA ASP A 51 3.51 -12.74 -1.17
C ASP A 51 4.21 -13.48 -2.32
N GLU A 52 3.46 -14.01 -3.28
CA GLU A 52 4.08 -14.67 -4.42
C GLU A 52 4.71 -13.67 -5.39
N LEU A 53 5.98 -13.89 -5.73
CA LEU A 53 6.70 -13.02 -6.66
C LEU A 53 6.02 -12.97 -8.03
N ARG A 54 5.63 -11.76 -8.43
CA ARG A 54 5.18 -11.46 -9.80
C ARG A 54 6.13 -10.49 -10.48
N SER A 55 6.06 -10.44 -11.81
CA SER A 55 6.71 -9.35 -12.55
C SER A 55 6.19 -8.02 -12.04
N CYS A 56 7.10 -7.06 -11.80
CA CYS A 56 6.72 -5.76 -11.26
C CYS A 56 5.99 -4.88 -12.29
N LEU A 57 6.01 -5.24 -13.59
CA LEU A 57 5.38 -4.48 -14.68
C LEU A 57 5.77 -2.99 -14.59
N SER A 58 4.84 -2.08 -14.91
CA SER A 58 5.01 -0.64 -14.67
C SER A 58 4.75 -0.22 -13.22
N ILE A 59 4.42 -1.14 -12.30
CA ILE A 59 4.27 -0.81 -10.88
C ILE A 59 5.63 -0.41 -10.29
N CYS A 60 6.74 -1.02 -10.72
CA CYS A 60 8.10 -0.69 -10.22
C CYS A 60 8.48 0.79 -10.33
N LYS A 61 7.85 1.51 -11.26
CA LYS A 61 8.09 2.93 -11.50
C LYS A 61 7.86 3.76 -10.22
N ILE A 62 6.99 3.32 -9.30
CA ILE A 62 6.78 4.00 -7.99
C ILE A 62 8.02 3.93 -7.11
N PHE A 63 8.73 2.81 -7.10
CA PHE A 63 9.96 2.63 -6.33
C PHE A 63 11.11 3.41 -6.95
N ILE A 64 11.25 3.33 -8.28
CA ILE A 64 12.27 4.08 -9.01
C ILE A 64 12.08 5.59 -8.77
N ALA A 65 10.84 6.08 -8.85
CA ALA A 65 10.52 7.48 -8.60
C ALA A 65 10.83 7.90 -7.16
N ASP A 66 10.47 7.11 -6.14
CA ASP A 66 10.79 7.43 -4.74
C ASP A 66 12.29 7.64 -4.52
N HIS A 67 13.11 6.72 -5.06
CA HIS A 67 14.56 6.86 -5.00
C HIS A 67 15.03 8.16 -5.68
N VAL A 68 14.52 8.43 -6.89
CA VAL A 68 14.91 9.62 -7.66
C VAL A 68 14.48 10.92 -6.99
N TYR A 69 13.30 10.98 -6.36
CA TYR A 69 12.89 12.17 -5.62
C TYR A 69 13.86 12.50 -4.49
N ARG A 70 14.39 11.49 -3.80
CA ARG A 70 15.37 11.71 -2.72
C ARG A 70 16.77 12.02 -3.21
N LYS A 71 17.28 11.24 -4.17
CA LYS A 71 18.70 11.21 -4.53
C LYS A 71 19.00 11.77 -5.92
N GLY A 72 17.97 12.05 -6.71
CA GLY A 72 18.10 12.53 -8.08
C GLY A 72 18.44 14.01 -8.19
N THR A 73 18.89 14.40 -9.38
CA THR A 73 18.95 15.81 -9.79
C THR A 73 17.54 16.34 -10.05
N ASP A 74 17.36 17.66 -10.06
CA ASP A 74 16.03 18.26 -10.34
C ASP A 74 15.47 17.80 -11.70
N ALA A 75 16.32 17.73 -12.73
CA ALA A 75 15.92 17.20 -14.04
C ALA A 75 15.46 15.73 -13.97
N HIS A 76 16.10 14.90 -13.13
CA HIS A 76 15.65 13.51 -12.96
C HIS A 76 14.35 13.42 -12.15
N ARG A 77 14.11 14.34 -11.21
CA ARG A 77 12.85 14.43 -10.46
C ARG A 77 11.67 14.81 -11.37
N ASP A 78 11.90 15.74 -12.29
CA ASP A 78 10.91 16.09 -13.32
C ASP A 78 10.58 14.87 -14.20
N LEU A 79 11.62 14.15 -14.63
CA LEU A 79 11.44 12.90 -15.38
C LEU A 79 10.74 11.82 -14.55
N ALA A 80 10.98 11.71 -13.25
CA ALA A 80 10.29 10.76 -12.39
C ALA A 80 8.78 11.08 -12.30
N THR A 81 8.43 12.37 -12.25
CA THR A 81 7.04 12.82 -12.30
C THR A 81 6.40 12.42 -13.63
N GLU A 82 7.04 12.74 -14.75
CA GLU A 82 6.55 12.39 -16.09
C GLU A 82 6.42 10.87 -16.27
N MET A 83 7.38 10.10 -15.77
CA MET A 83 7.39 8.64 -15.80
C MET A 83 6.17 8.06 -15.07
N LEU A 84 5.82 8.59 -13.90
CA LEU A 84 4.66 8.11 -13.15
C LEU A 84 3.35 8.46 -13.86
N GLN A 85 3.23 9.68 -14.37
CA GLN A 85 2.01 10.17 -15.00
C GLN A 85 1.74 9.50 -16.36
N THR A 86 2.77 9.32 -17.17
CA THR A 86 2.65 8.79 -18.55
C THR A 86 2.99 7.32 -18.65
N SER A 87 3.51 6.71 -17.58
CA SER A 87 4.03 5.34 -17.59
C SER A 87 5.08 5.08 -18.67
N SER A 88 5.90 6.08 -19.02
CA SER A 88 6.90 6.00 -20.10
C SER A 88 8.06 5.05 -19.81
N ASP A 89 8.14 3.95 -20.55
CA ASP A 89 9.24 2.97 -20.49
C ASP A 89 10.58 3.53 -20.91
N GLY A 90 10.59 4.53 -21.82
CA GLY A 90 11.80 5.22 -22.23
C GLY A 90 12.43 5.98 -21.05
N ILE A 91 11.60 6.74 -20.33
CA ILE A 91 12.04 7.47 -19.13
C ILE A 91 12.44 6.48 -18.03
N THR A 92 11.67 5.41 -17.82
CA THR A 92 12.04 4.37 -16.85
C THR A 92 13.38 3.74 -17.16
N THR A 93 13.66 3.45 -18.43
CA THR A 93 14.96 2.90 -18.86
C THR A 93 16.09 3.87 -18.56
N GLN A 94 15.90 5.17 -18.83
CA GLN A 94 16.87 6.21 -18.53
C GLN A 94 17.12 6.34 -17.02
N LEU A 95 16.07 6.48 -16.21
CA LEU A 95 16.20 6.65 -14.76
C LEU A 95 16.77 5.40 -14.10
N TYR A 96 16.31 4.21 -14.49
CA TYR A 96 16.85 2.96 -13.93
C TYR A 96 18.32 2.72 -14.31
N SER A 97 18.75 3.14 -15.51
CA SER A 97 20.19 3.08 -15.88
C SER A 97 21.04 4.03 -15.04
N ALA A 98 20.50 5.20 -14.68
CA ALA A 98 21.18 6.17 -13.83
C ALA A 98 21.18 5.75 -12.34
N TYR A 99 20.17 4.99 -11.92
CA TYR A 99 19.94 4.55 -10.53
C TYR A 99 19.62 3.04 -10.49
N PRO A 100 20.59 2.15 -10.78
CA PRO A 100 20.33 0.71 -10.89
C PRO A 100 19.86 0.08 -9.57
N ASP A 101 20.32 0.60 -8.44
CA ASP A 101 19.98 0.11 -7.09
C ASP A 101 18.68 0.73 -6.56
N SER A 102 17.96 1.50 -7.38
CA SER A 102 16.79 2.27 -6.93
C SER A 102 15.69 1.43 -6.30
N MET A 103 15.45 0.23 -6.82
CA MET A 103 14.44 -0.68 -6.27
C MET A 103 14.90 -1.33 -4.97
N ASP A 104 16.13 -1.83 -4.92
CA ASP A 104 16.64 -2.55 -3.75
C ASP A 104 16.79 -1.60 -2.55
N GLU A 105 17.26 -0.36 -2.76
CA GLU A 105 17.33 0.63 -1.68
C GLU A 105 15.95 1.07 -1.16
N VAL A 106 14.94 1.12 -2.03
CA VAL A 106 13.56 1.44 -1.61
C VAL A 106 12.96 0.24 -0.89
N ALA A 107 13.21 -0.97 -1.37
CA ALA A 107 12.79 -2.19 -0.70
C ALA A 107 13.37 -2.26 0.72
N GLU A 108 14.66 -2.04 0.89
CA GLU A 108 15.32 -2.00 2.20
C GLU A 108 14.71 -0.91 3.10
N ARG A 109 14.52 0.30 2.56
CA ARG A 109 13.97 1.44 3.31
C ARG A 109 12.57 1.19 3.87
N TYR A 110 11.72 0.52 3.10
CA TYR A 110 10.31 0.30 3.45
C TYR A 110 10.03 -1.12 3.96
N GLY A 111 11.05 -1.97 4.10
CA GLY A 111 10.89 -3.36 4.53
C GLY A 111 10.11 -4.23 3.54
N LEU A 112 10.31 -4.02 2.24
CA LEU A 112 9.62 -4.75 1.16
C LEU A 112 10.38 -6.04 0.86
N GLU A 113 10.05 -7.12 1.58
CA GLU A 113 10.84 -8.36 1.60
C GLU A 113 10.88 -9.10 0.25
N HIS A 114 9.91 -8.86 -0.62
CA HIS A 114 9.72 -9.57 -1.88
C HIS A 114 9.89 -8.66 -3.10
N THR A 115 10.47 -7.47 -2.92
CA THR A 115 10.72 -6.50 -3.97
C THR A 115 12.20 -6.45 -4.31
N THR A 116 12.55 -6.64 -5.58
CA THR A 116 13.95 -6.70 -6.00
C THR A 116 14.13 -6.14 -7.41
N GLY A 117 15.21 -5.37 -7.59
CA GLY A 117 15.68 -4.87 -8.87
C GLY A 117 16.20 -6.00 -9.78
N GLY A 118 15.76 -6.00 -11.03
CA GLY A 118 16.31 -6.89 -12.06
C GLY A 118 17.51 -6.28 -12.78
N ARG A 119 18.17 -7.08 -13.64
CA ARG A 119 19.21 -6.57 -14.57
C ARG A 119 18.72 -5.39 -15.43
N THR A 120 17.41 -5.35 -15.69
CA THR A 120 16.68 -4.28 -16.34
C THR A 120 15.40 -4.09 -15.53
N TRP A 121 14.85 -2.88 -15.45
CA TRP A 121 13.64 -2.60 -14.67
C TRP A 121 12.46 -3.53 -14.99
N GLY A 122 12.29 -3.94 -16.25
CA GLY A 122 11.22 -4.87 -16.67
C GLY A 122 11.40 -6.31 -16.18
N LYS A 123 12.57 -6.65 -15.63
CA LYS A 123 12.88 -7.96 -15.03
C LYS A 123 12.80 -7.92 -13.50
N SER A 124 12.44 -6.78 -12.93
CA SER A 124 12.25 -6.65 -11.49
C SER A 124 10.99 -7.38 -11.03
N THR A 125 10.98 -7.80 -9.78
CA THR A 125 9.86 -8.51 -9.15
C THR A 125 9.37 -7.77 -7.92
N THR A 126 8.10 -7.97 -7.58
CA THR A 126 7.46 -7.48 -6.36
C THR A 126 6.26 -8.37 -6.03
N THR A 127 5.56 -8.04 -4.96
CA THR A 127 4.30 -8.64 -4.53
C THR A 127 3.25 -7.54 -4.34
N MET A 128 1.96 -7.86 -4.45
CA MET A 128 0.95 -6.88 -4.07
C MET A 128 0.99 -6.59 -2.57
N HIS A 129 1.50 -7.52 -1.75
CA HIS A 129 1.77 -7.25 -0.34
C HIS A 129 2.71 -6.04 -0.17
N ASP A 130 3.89 -6.07 -0.81
CA ASP A 130 4.90 -5.03 -0.73
C ASP A 130 4.42 -3.70 -1.33
N VAL A 131 3.72 -3.76 -2.46
CA VAL A 131 3.20 -2.56 -3.12
C VAL A 131 2.18 -1.84 -2.22
N ALA A 132 1.28 -2.57 -1.58
CA ALA A 132 0.34 -2.00 -0.62
C ALA A 132 1.07 -1.46 0.62
N THR A 133 2.08 -2.15 1.13
CA THR A 133 2.93 -1.68 2.26
C THR A 133 3.60 -0.35 1.93
N PHE A 134 4.20 -0.22 0.75
CA PHE A 134 4.84 1.02 0.31
C PHE A 134 3.87 2.19 0.22
N LEU A 135 2.69 2.00 -0.40
CA LEU A 135 1.68 3.05 -0.50
C LEU A 135 1.10 3.39 0.87
N ALA A 136 0.84 2.39 1.72
CA ALA A 136 0.33 2.61 3.07
C ALA A 136 1.30 3.45 3.92
N ALA A 137 2.60 3.18 3.87
CA ALA A 137 3.62 3.96 4.57
C ALA A 137 3.64 5.44 4.12
N LYS A 138 3.40 5.70 2.84
CA LYS A 138 3.28 7.08 2.31
C LYS A 138 1.98 7.76 2.77
N VAL A 139 0.86 7.04 2.77
CA VAL A 139 -0.42 7.54 3.28
C VAL A 139 -0.34 7.84 4.78
N GLU A 140 0.30 6.97 5.56
CA GLU A 140 0.52 7.12 7.00
C GLU A 140 1.32 8.36 7.36
N ALA A 141 2.31 8.73 6.54
CA ALA A 141 3.06 9.97 6.71
C ALA A 141 2.17 11.23 6.63
N GLY A 142 0.97 11.11 6.05
CA GLY A 142 -0.05 12.17 5.99
C GLY A 142 0.28 13.33 5.05
N ASP A 143 1.43 13.26 4.36
CA ASP A 143 1.86 14.24 3.38
C ASP A 143 1.44 13.81 1.97
N PHE A 144 0.22 14.21 1.57
CA PHE A 144 -0.28 13.97 0.22
C PHE A 144 0.41 14.83 -0.85
N ASP A 145 1.27 15.76 -0.45
CA ASP A 145 2.19 16.45 -1.35
C ASP A 145 3.50 15.64 -1.55
N ASP A 146 3.63 14.44 -0.96
CA ASP A 146 4.67 13.46 -1.32
C ASP A 146 4.69 13.31 -2.85
N PRO A 147 5.86 13.46 -3.48
CA PRO A 147 5.94 13.59 -4.94
C PRO A 147 5.58 12.29 -5.69
N VAL A 148 5.58 11.12 -5.01
CA VAL A 148 5.02 9.89 -5.59
C VAL A 148 3.50 9.99 -5.56
N LEU A 149 2.90 10.22 -4.39
CA LEU A 149 1.44 10.34 -4.26
C LEU A 149 0.87 11.42 -5.20
N ALA A 150 1.44 12.62 -5.18
CA ALA A 150 1.01 13.74 -6.03
C ALA A 150 1.06 13.40 -7.54
N ALA A 151 2.09 12.68 -7.99
CA ALA A 151 2.18 12.26 -9.39
C ALA A 151 1.12 11.21 -9.76
N LEU A 152 0.84 10.26 -8.86
CA LEU A 152 -0.20 9.23 -9.02
C LEU A 152 -1.60 9.83 -9.04
N ALA A 153 -1.83 10.98 -8.38
CA ALA A 153 -3.11 11.70 -8.37
C ALA A 153 -3.42 12.45 -9.68
N SER A 154 -2.42 12.63 -10.56
CA SER A 154 -2.58 13.34 -11.82
C SER A 154 -2.03 12.55 -13.02
N PRO A 155 -2.49 11.31 -13.25
CA PRO A 155 -2.00 10.51 -14.36
C PRO A 155 -2.58 11.00 -15.69
N ALA A 156 -1.79 10.83 -16.75
CA ALA A 156 -2.29 10.94 -18.11
C ALA A 156 -3.37 9.87 -18.32
N SER A 157 -4.45 10.18 -19.03
CA SER A 157 -5.52 9.21 -19.29
C SER A 157 -5.04 8.04 -20.15
N ILE A 158 -4.04 8.28 -21.00
CA ILE A 158 -3.43 7.32 -21.90
C ILE A 158 -1.92 7.34 -21.64
N ALA A 159 -1.33 6.17 -21.43
CA ALA A 159 0.10 5.99 -21.27
C ALA A 159 0.87 6.29 -22.56
N ALA A 160 2.19 6.45 -22.45
CA ALA A 160 3.08 6.76 -23.57
C ALA A 160 3.02 5.71 -24.71
N ASP A 161 2.63 4.47 -24.40
CA ASP A 161 2.47 3.36 -25.35
C ASP A 161 1.02 3.21 -25.88
N GLY A 162 0.14 4.16 -25.53
CA GLY A 162 -1.26 4.16 -25.95
C GLY A 162 -2.20 3.30 -25.11
N TYR A 163 -1.76 2.71 -23.98
CA TYR A 163 -2.66 1.96 -23.10
C TYR A 163 -3.45 2.88 -22.16
N ALA A 164 -4.72 2.54 -21.90
CA ALA A 164 -5.56 3.32 -21.02
C ALA A 164 -5.15 3.14 -19.55
N GLN A 165 -5.25 4.22 -18.78
CA GLN A 165 -4.90 4.29 -17.36
C GLN A 165 -6.15 4.60 -16.53
N ASP A 166 -7.12 3.68 -16.56
CA ASP A 166 -8.46 3.84 -15.96
C ASP A 166 -9.10 2.49 -15.53
N PHE A 167 -8.28 1.52 -15.11
CA PHE A 167 -8.72 0.15 -14.79
C PHE A 167 -8.31 -0.33 -13.40
N GLY A 168 -8.86 -1.48 -12.99
CA GLY A 168 -8.51 -2.18 -11.76
C GLY A 168 -8.91 -1.37 -10.53
N THR A 169 -7.99 -1.16 -9.60
CA THR A 169 -8.26 -0.46 -8.34
C THR A 169 -8.59 1.02 -8.52
N ASP A 170 -8.34 1.64 -9.69
CA ASP A 170 -8.72 3.04 -9.96
C ASP A 170 -10.23 3.28 -9.90
N VAL A 171 -11.03 2.25 -10.19
CA VAL A 171 -12.50 2.38 -10.19
C VAL A 171 -13.08 2.42 -8.78
N LEU A 172 -12.29 2.08 -7.76
CA LEU A 172 -12.75 1.99 -6.39
C LEU A 172 -13.09 3.37 -5.83
N PRO A 173 -14.14 3.46 -4.99
CA PRO A 173 -14.52 4.72 -4.35
C PRO A 173 -13.38 5.27 -3.48
N GLY A 174 -13.28 6.59 -3.38
CA GLY A 174 -12.32 7.25 -2.49
C GLY A 174 -10.86 7.21 -2.95
N VAL A 175 -10.55 6.56 -4.08
CA VAL A 175 -9.23 6.61 -4.70
C VAL A 175 -8.88 8.04 -5.10
N ILE A 176 -7.63 8.43 -4.79
CA ILE A 176 -7.05 9.73 -5.12
C ILE A 176 -6.06 9.58 -6.26
N GLY A 177 -5.23 8.55 -6.23
CA GLY A 177 -4.23 8.30 -7.27
C GLY A 177 -3.90 6.82 -7.40
N THR A 178 -3.42 6.48 -8.60
CA THR A 178 -3.19 5.09 -9.01
C THR A 178 -1.95 4.99 -9.89
N LYS A 179 -1.25 3.86 -9.78
CA LYS A 179 -0.28 3.39 -10.79
C LYS A 179 -0.77 2.08 -11.40
N TRP A 180 -0.71 2.00 -12.72
CA TRP A 180 -1.03 0.80 -13.49
C TRP A 180 0.21 0.10 -14.03
N GLY A 181 0.09 -1.20 -14.31
CA GLY A 181 1.08 -1.98 -15.05
C GLY A 181 0.43 -3.09 -15.86
N TRP A 182 1.04 -3.43 -16.98
CA TRP A 182 0.55 -4.45 -17.91
C TRP A 182 1.74 -5.17 -18.55
N ALA A 183 1.53 -6.42 -18.93
CA ALA A 183 2.45 -7.14 -19.78
C ALA A 183 2.36 -6.66 -21.25
N ASP A 184 3.42 -6.84 -22.03
CA ASP A 184 3.43 -6.54 -23.48
C ASP A 184 2.24 -7.18 -24.20
N LYS A 185 1.93 -8.43 -23.82
CA LYS A 185 0.66 -9.07 -24.15
C LYS A 185 -0.36 -8.62 -23.11
N ARG A 186 -1.02 -7.50 -23.39
CA ARG A 186 -1.96 -6.79 -22.51
C ARG A 186 -3.11 -7.63 -21.93
N ASN A 187 -3.32 -8.86 -22.40
CA ASN A 187 -4.32 -9.80 -21.87
C ASN A 187 -3.76 -10.91 -20.97
N THR A 188 -2.46 -10.91 -20.65
CA THR A 188 -1.85 -11.97 -19.84
C THR A 188 -1.64 -11.57 -18.39
N MET A 189 -1.41 -10.29 -18.11
CA MET A 189 -1.22 -9.78 -16.75
C MET A 189 -1.44 -8.28 -16.73
N ASN A 190 -2.30 -7.81 -15.82
CA ASN A 190 -2.53 -6.40 -15.53
C ASN A 190 -2.49 -6.18 -14.02
N ALA A 191 -2.02 -5.02 -13.60
CA ALA A 191 -1.93 -4.62 -12.21
C ALA A 191 -2.29 -3.15 -12.04
N SER A 192 -2.79 -2.82 -10.87
CA SER A 192 -3.15 -1.46 -10.46
C SER A 192 -2.98 -1.33 -8.96
N ALA A 193 -2.29 -0.29 -8.52
CA ALA A 193 -2.10 0.02 -7.12
C ALA A 193 -2.54 1.45 -6.84
N SER A 194 -3.46 1.60 -5.89
CA SER A 194 -4.17 2.85 -5.62
C SER A 194 -4.06 3.22 -4.15
N TYR A 195 -4.18 4.51 -3.89
CA TYR A 195 -4.30 5.03 -2.53
C TYR A 195 -5.49 6.00 -2.42
N GLY A 196 -6.09 6.00 -1.24
CA GLY A 196 -7.03 7.03 -0.80
C GLY A 196 -6.47 7.79 0.40
N LYS A 197 -7.31 8.55 1.10
CA LYS A 197 -6.84 9.28 2.29
C LYS A 197 -6.47 8.37 3.46
N ASP A 198 -7.11 7.20 3.55
CA ASP A 198 -7.03 6.33 4.73
C ASP A 198 -6.67 4.89 4.35
N PHE A 199 -6.37 4.62 3.08
CA PHE A 199 -6.14 3.26 2.62
C PHE A 199 -5.14 3.19 1.47
N ALA A 200 -4.55 2.01 1.32
CA ALA A 200 -3.82 1.58 0.14
C ALA A 200 -4.36 0.22 -0.33
N VAL A 201 -4.37 0.01 -1.64
CA VAL A 201 -4.81 -1.24 -2.26
C VAL A 201 -3.92 -1.55 -3.46
N ALA A 202 -3.50 -2.80 -3.58
CA ALA A 202 -2.71 -3.28 -4.70
C ALA A 202 -3.34 -4.56 -5.26
N LEU A 203 -3.50 -4.61 -6.59
CA LEU A 203 -4.11 -5.73 -7.29
C LEU A 203 -3.27 -6.09 -8.51
N ASN A 204 -3.01 -7.38 -8.70
CA ASN A 204 -2.45 -7.96 -9.91
C ASN A 204 -3.33 -9.13 -10.34
N VAL A 205 -3.72 -9.16 -11.60
CA VAL A 205 -4.57 -10.20 -12.19
C VAL A 205 -3.88 -10.80 -13.42
N LEU A 206 -3.84 -12.14 -13.49
CA LEU A 206 -3.49 -12.88 -14.69
C LEU A 206 -4.65 -12.81 -15.70
N GLY A 207 -4.74 -11.69 -16.40
CA GLY A 207 -5.83 -11.38 -17.32
C GLY A 207 -5.64 -10.01 -17.97
N ASP A 208 -6.69 -9.52 -18.64
CA ASP A 208 -6.73 -8.18 -19.21
C ASP A 208 -7.17 -7.11 -18.18
N ALA A 209 -7.17 -5.85 -18.61
CA ALA A 209 -7.58 -4.72 -17.76
C ALA A 209 -9.06 -4.80 -17.33
N ALA A 210 -9.94 -5.32 -18.18
CA ALA A 210 -11.36 -5.49 -17.85
C ALA A 210 -11.53 -6.53 -16.73
N THR A 211 -10.84 -7.68 -16.84
CA THR A 211 -10.80 -8.70 -15.78
C THR A 211 -10.28 -8.11 -14.47
N ALA A 212 -9.23 -7.27 -14.53
CA ALA A 212 -8.71 -6.61 -13.33
C ALA A 212 -9.74 -5.67 -12.68
N THR A 213 -10.52 -4.95 -13.48
CA THR A 213 -11.62 -4.11 -13.00
C THR A 213 -12.73 -4.93 -12.36
N ASP A 214 -13.19 -6.00 -13.03
CA ASP A 214 -14.27 -6.86 -12.52
C ASP A 214 -13.89 -7.45 -11.15
N VAL A 215 -12.65 -7.95 -11.03
CA VAL A 215 -12.12 -8.46 -9.74
C VAL A 215 -12.08 -7.36 -8.68
N ALA A 216 -11.68 -6.14 -9.00
CA ALA A 216 -11.67 -5.04 -8.04
C ALA A 216 -13.09 -4.71 -7.54
N GLU A 217 -14.08 -4.68 -8.44
CA GLU A 217 -15.46 -4.38 -8.07
C GLU A 217 -16.11 -5.51 -7.26
N GLU A 218 -15.71 -6.77 -7.48
CA GLU A 218 -16.19 -7.93 -6.72
C GLU A 218 -15.64 -7.96 -5.28
N LEU A 219 -14.35 -7.63 -5.12
CA LEU A 219 -13.65 -7.77 -3.83
C LEU A 219 -13.89 -6.62 -2.85
N PHE A 220 -14.53 -5.54 -3.28
CA PHE A 220 -14.68 -4.33 -2.46
C PHE A 220 -16.09 -3.77 -2.53
N THR A 221 -16.60 -3.34 -1.38
CA THR A 221 -17.88 -2.65 -1.27
C THR A 221 -17.70 -1.19 -0.84
N PRO A 222 -18.43 -0.23 -1.45
CA PRO A 222 -18.40 1.17 -1.03
C PRO A 222 -19.05 1.37 0.34
N VAL A 223 -18.31 1.94 1.29
CA VAL A 223 -18.83 2.31 2.62
C VAL A 223 -18.56 3.80 2.89
N PRO A 224 -19.50 4.55 3.48
CA PRO A 224 -19.24 5.93 3.90
C PRO A 224 -17.98 6.00 4.77
N ARG A 225 -17.13 6.98 4.48
CA ARG A 225 -15.95 7.27 5.27
C ARG A 225 -16.37 7.70 6.68
N GLY A 226 -15.63 7.26 7.68
CA GLY A 226 -15.82 7.61 9.08
C GLY A 226 -14.79 6.91 9.95
N ASP A 227 -15.07 6.85 11.25
CA ASP A 227 -14.27 6.05 12.16
C ASP A 227 -14.56 4.56 11.92
N PHE A 228 -13.51 3.75 11.82
CA PHE A 228 -13.60 2.30 11.69
C PHE A 228 -12.90 1.63 12.87
N VAL A 229 -13.34 0.43 13.20
CA VAL A 229 -12.70 -0.49 14.13
C VAL A 229 -12.52 -1.85 13.48
N VAL A 230 -11.65 -2.68 14.05
CA VAL A 230 -11.48 -4.07 13.64
C VAL A 230 -12.29 -4.95 14.59
N GLU A 231 -13.29 -5.65 14.05
CA GLU A 231 -14.15 -6.60 14.78
C GLU A 231 -14.19 -7.90 13.99
N ASP A 232 -13.93 -9.03 14.66
CA ASP A 232 -13.96 -10.38 14.05
C ASP A 232 -13.19 -10.47 12.73
N ASP A 233 -11.98 -9.91 12.70
CA ASP A 233 -11.09 -9.83 11.51
C ASP A 233 -11.71 -9.09 10.32
N ARG A 234 -12.64 -8.15 10.59
CA ARG A 234 -13.26 -7.29 9.57
C ARG A 234 -13.14 -5.83 9.95
N LEU A 235 -13.00 -4.98 8.94
CA LEU A 235 -13.10 -3.54 9.09
C LEU A 235 -14.58 -3.12 9.09
N VAL A 236 -15.06 -2.59 10.22
CA VAL A 236 -16.47 -2.18 10.37
C VAL A 236 -16.58 -0.73 10.87
N PRO A 237 -17.64 0.01 10.49
CA PRO A 237 -17.85 1.36 11.01
C PRO A 237 -17.99 1.35 12.54
N ALA A 238 -17.30 2.27 13.22
CA ALA A 238 -17.38 2.39 14.66
C ALA A 238 -18.81 2.75 15.11
N SER A 239 -19.37 1.95 16.01
CA SER A 239 -20.67 2.22 16.64
C SER A 239 -20.60 3.46 17.54
N ALA A 240 -21.76 3.99 17.95
CA ALA A 240 -21.82 5.09 18.91
C ALA A 240 -21.19 4.74 20.27
N GLU A 241 -21.19 3.45 20.65
CA GLU A 241 -20.60 2.96 21.89
C GLU A 241 -19.06 2.97 21.81
N HIS A 242 -18.48 2.57 20.68
CA HIS A 242 -17.03 2.66 20.42
C HIS A 242 -16.51 4.09 20.45
N ARG A 243 -17.31 5.06 19.99
CA ARG A 243 -16.93 6.49 20.05
C ARG A 243 -16.92 7.05 21.47
N GLN A 244 -17.77 6.55 22.36
CA GLN A 244 -17.82 7.01 23.76
C GLN A 244 -16.66 6.47 24.60
N THR A 245 -16.24 5.21 24.38
CA THR A 245 -15.08 4.64 25.08
C THR A 245 -13.77 5.32 24.66
N ALA A 246 -13.61 5.63 23.37
CA ALA A 246 -12.45 6.39 22.90
C ALA A 246 -12.39 7.81 23.52
N ALA A 247 -13.53 8.52 23.58
CA ALA A 247 -13.60 9.84 24.21
C ALA A 247 -13.31 9.78 25.72
N ALA A 248 -13.82 8.77 26.42
CA ALA A 248 -13.54 8.57 27.85
C ALA A 248 -12.08 8.24 28.15
N SER A 249 -11.37 7.55 27.24
CA SER A 249 -9.94 7.28 27.38
C SER A 249 -9.04 8.49 27.11
N ALA A 250 -9.52 9.46 26.32
CA ALA A 250 -8.77 10.70 26.02
C ALA A 250 -8.90 11.75 27.14
N ASP A 251 -9.96 11.67 27.95
CA ASP A 251 -10.25 12.59 29.05
C ASP A 251 -9.72 12.13 30.42
N ASP A 252 -8.91 11.06 30.51
CA ASP A 252 -8.24 10.66 31.75
C ASP A 252 -6.97 11.50 32.00
N PRO A 253 -6.96 12.46 32.94
CA PRO A 253 -5.83 13.34 33.18
C PRO A 253 -4.71 12.67 33.99
N SER A 254 -4.77 11.34 34.20
CA SER A 254 -3.75 10.59 34.93
C SER A 254 -2.64 9.98 34.06
N ALA A 255 -2.74 10.05 32.73
CA ALA A 255 -1.66 9.62 31.82
C ALA A 255 -0.61 10.74 31.64
N SER A 256 0.16 11.01 32.70
CA SER A 256 1.33 11.89 32.61
C SER A 256 2.44 11.24 31.77
N VAL A 257 3.01 12.04 30.87
CA VAL A 257 4.22 11.75 30.09
C VAL A 257 5.32 11.13 30.96
N GLY A 258 5.60 9.85 30.72
CA GLY A 258 6.74 9.14 31.30
C GLY A 258 6.38 7.72 31.71
N ASP A 259 6.44 6.78 30.76
CA ASP A 259 6.87 5.38 30.97
C ASP A 259 6.69 4.58 29.67
N TRP A 260 7.68 4.68 28.77
CA TRP A 260 7.91 3.68 27.72
C TRP A 260 9.28 3.04 27.97
N VAL A 261 9.36 2.13 28.93
CA VAL A 261 10.45 1.13 29.00
C VAL A 261 9.90 -0.20 29.49
N ALA A 262 9.95 -1.19 28.59
CA ALA A 262 10.05 -2.64 28.84
C ALA A 262 8.95 -3.32 29.69
N GLY A 263 7.98 -3.93 29.00
CA GLY A 263 7.08 -4.93 29.58
C GLY A 263 7.29 -6.33 28.99
N ALA A 264 8.27 -7.08 29.52
CA ALA A 264 8.31 -8.54 29.40
C ALA A 264 9.14 -9.16 30.54
N LEU A 265 8.53 -9.33 31.72
CA LEU A 265 8.85 -10.42 32.66
C LEU A 265 7.90 -10.40 33.87
N LEU A 266 6.99 -11.36 33.92
CA LEU A 266 6.16 -11.63 35.10
C LEU A 266 6.55 -12.99 35.69
N VAL A 267 7.42 -12.89 36.70
CA VAL A 267 7.48 -13.58 38.00
C VAL A 267 6.58 -14.80 38.23
N LEU A 268 7.19 -15.88 38.76
CA LEU A 268 6.61 -16.62 39.88
C LEU A 268 7.65 -16.86 40.98
N THR A 269 7.37 -16.31 42.16
CA THR A 269 8.02 -16.51 43.45
C THR A 269 7.55 -17.79 44.13
N ALA A 270 8.39 -18.43 44.94
CA ALA A 270 8.19 -18.59 46.39
C ALA A 270 9.16 -19.63 47.01
N GLY A 271 9.59 -19.37 48.25
CA GLY A 271 10.14 -20.39 49.15
C GLY A 271 11.46 -20.00 49.80
N GLY A 272 11.40 -19.18 50.85
CA GLY A 272 12.57 -18.89 51.69
C GLY A 272 12.97 -20.07 52.58
N ILE A 273 14.22 -20.07 53.05
CA ILE A 273 14.68 -20.61 54.35
C ILE A 273 15.96 -19.87 54.74
N VAL A 274 15.99 -19.52 56.02
CA VAL A 274 17.01 -18.80 56.81
C VAL A 274 18.16 -19.74 57.20
N TRP A 275 19.44 -19.31 57.17
CA TRP A 275 20.39 -19.34 58.32
C TRP A 275 21.82 -18.78 58.00
N THR A 276 22.23 -17.79 58.80
CA THR A 276 23.56 -17.49 59.42
C THR A 276 24.93 -17.48 58.70
N LEU A 277 25.55 -16.29 58.80
CA LEU A 277 26.82 -15.91 59.48
C LEU A 277 28.17 -16.66 59.28
N ARG A 278 29.22 -15.78 59.25
CA ARG A 278 30.69 -15.97 59.34
C ARG A 278 31.37 -16.34 58.01
N GLY A 279 32.45 -15.70 57.56
CA GLY A 279 33.30 -14.65 58.08
C GLY A 279 34.72 -14.77 57.48
N ARG A 280 35.37 -13.62 57.26
CA ARG A 280 36.83 -13.36 57.09
C ARG A 280 37.58 -13.82 55.82
N LYS A 281 38.17 -12.80 55.15
CA LYS A 281 39.60 -12.58 54.78
C LYS A 281 40.35 -13.77 54.17
N ARG A 282 41.05 -13.69 53.04
CA ARG A 282 41.88 -12.64 52.41
C ARG A 282 41.86 -12.85 50.90
#